data_AF-A0AAV0JGT1-F1
#
_entry.id   AF-A0AAV0JGT1-F1
#
_cell.length_a   1.000
_cell.length_b   1.000
_cell.length_c   1.000
_cell.angle_alpha   90.00
_cell.angle_beta   90.00
_cell.angle_gamma   90.00
#
_symmetry.space_group_name_H-M   'P 1'
#
loop_
_entity.id
_entity.type
_entity.pdbx_description
1 polymer ?
#
loop_
_entity_poly.entity_id
_entity_poly.type
_entity_poly.pdbx_seq_one_letter_code
_entity_poly.pdbx_strand_id
1 'polypeptide(L)'
;MQLFGWLQSLLRLKEPAVLLRCREADVNLVESVLESAKEEYAEKAQVHAPEILLDHQIYLPPAPSHHNVHALSCSGGVVLASRDGKIVFENTLDARLDVVFRQKLPVV
;
A
#
# COMPACT_ATOMS: atom_id res chain seq x y z
N MET A 1 3.41 -6.29 16.56
CA MET A 1 3.23 -4.83 16.74
C MET A 1 3.23 -4.18 15.35
N GLN A 2 2.02 -3.95 14.82
CA GLN A 2 1.60 -3.07 13.71
C GLN A 2 2.70 -2.48 12.81
N LEU A 3 3.06 -3.15 11.70
CA LEU A 3 4.01 -2.56 10.72
C LEU A 3 3.52 -2.46 9.28
N PHE A 4 2.28 -2.80 8.96
CA PHE A 4 1.81 -2.74 7.58
C PHE A 4 0.69 -1.71 7.42
N GLY A 5 0.96 -0.64 6.66
CA GLY A 5 -0.05 0.37 6.24
C GLY A 5 -1.26 -0.22 5.47
N TRP A 6 -1.22 -1.50 5.17
CA TRP A 6 -2.20 -2.23 4.41
C TRP A 6 -3.52 -2.32 5.18
N LEU A 7 -3.47 -2.57 6.49
CA LEU A 7 -4.66 -2.56 7.33
C LEU A 7 -5.35 -1.18 7.32
N GLN A 8 -4.58 -0.09 7.44
CA GLN A 8 -5.14 1.26 7.35
C GLN A 8 -5.82 1.50 6.00
N SER A 9 -5.21 1.00 4.93
CA SER A 9 -5.72 1.13 3.57
C SER A 9 -7.01 0.33 3.38
N LEU A 10 -7.04 -0.94 3.82
CA LEU A 10 -8.23 -1.79 3.79
C LEU A 10 -9.39 -1.16 4.60
N LEU A 11 -9.11 -0.63 5.79
CA LEU A 11 -10.10 0.08 6.62
C LEU A 11 -10.62 1.38 5.99
N ARG A 12 -9.89 1.96 5.03
CA ARG A 12 -10.31 3.16 4.29
C ARG A 12 -11.06 2.85 3.01
N LEU A 13 -10.63 1.84 2.26
CA LEU A 13 -11.36 1.38 1.07
C LEU A 13 -12.69 0.72 1.44
N LYS A 14 -12.68 -0.19 2.44
CA LYS A 14 -13.86 -0.98 2.84
C LYS A 14 -14.55 -1.73 1.69
N GLU A 15 -13.76 -2.11 0.69
CA GLU A 15 -14.23 -2.88 -0.46
C GLU A 15 -14.10 -4.39 -0.18
N PRO A 16 -15.01 -5.23 -0.71
CA PRO A 16 -14.93 -6.68 -0.56
C PRO A 16 -13.80 -7.31 -1.39
N ALA A 17 -13.32 -6.60 -2.42
CA ALA A 17 -12.23 -7.01 -3.27
C ALA A 17 -11.34 -5.82 -3.65
N VAL A 18 -10.03 -5.98 -3.51
CA VAL A 18 -9.04 -4.93 -3.78
C VAL A 18 -7.88 -5.46 -4.62
N LEU A 19 -7.34 -4.59 -5.47
CA LEU A 19 -6.09 -4.81 -6.18
C LEU A 19 -4.95 -4.21 -5.36
N LEU A 20 -3.84 -4.95 -5.25
CA LEU A 20 -2.70 -4.54 -4.48
C LEU A 20 -1.44 -4.48 -5.33
N ARG A 21 -0.72 -3.37 -5.21
CA ARG A 21 0.58 -3.16 -5.84
C ARG A 21 1.64 -2.89 -4.78
N CYS A 22 2.75 -3.58 -4.91
CA CYS A 22 3.98 -3.36 -4.16
C CYS A 22 5.16 -3.27 -5.13
N ARG A 23 6.38 -3.08 -4.62
CA ARG A 23 7.57 -3.24 -5.46
C ARG A 23 7.76 -4.71 -5.76
N GLU A 24 8.38 -5.01 -6.90
CA GLU A 24 8.70 -6.39 -7.30
C GLU A 24 9.54 -7.13 -6.23
N ALA A 25 10.53 -6.45 -5.66
CA ALA A 25 11.38 -7.00 -4.59
C ALA A 25 10.62 -7.34 -3.30
N ASP A 26 9.44 -6.75 -3.08
CA ASP A 26 8.65 -6.95 -1.87
C ASP A 26 7.60 -8.08 -2.03
N VAL A 27 7.36 -8.60 -3.25
CA VAL A 27 6.29 -9.58 -3.56
C VAL A 27 6.26 -10.77 -2.60
N ASN A 28 7.41 -11.44 -2.39
CA ASN A 28 7.46 -12.61 -1.52
C ASN A 28 7.11 -12.28 -0.06
N LEU A 29 7.55 -11.10 0.44
CA LEU A 29 7.23 -10.64 1.78
C LEU A 29 5.72 -10.37 1.88
N VAL A 30 5.18 -9.70 0.87
CA VAL A 30 3.76 -9.38 0.76
C VAL A 30 2.88 -10.62 0.78
N GLU A 31 3.19 -11.61 -0.05
CA GLU A 31 2.45 -12.87 -0.10
C GLU A 31 2.49 -13.59 1.25
N SER A 32 3.65 -13.59 1.92
CA SER A 32 3.82 -14.26 3.21
C SER A 32 2.96 -13.68 4.35
N VAL A 33 2.53 -12.42 4.23
CA VAL A 33 1.72 -11.72 5.27
C VAL A 33 0.27 -11.51 4.85
N LEU A 34 -0.09 -11.84 3.61
CA LEU A 34 -1.38 -11.48 3.00
C LEU A 34 -2.57 -12.09 3.76
N GLU A 35 -2.48 -13.36 4.12
CA GLU A 35 -3.55 -14.07 4.84
C GLU A 35 -3.74 -13.50 6.26
N SER A 36 -2.66 -13.30 7.00
CA SER A 36 -2.73 -12.68 8.33
C SER A 36 -3.32 -11.27 8.28
N ALA A 37 -3.02 -10.49 7.24
CA ALA A 37 -3.58 -9.15 7.06
C ALA A 37 -5.09 -9.17 6.77
N LYS A 38 -5.58 -10.15 5.98
CA LYS A 38 -7.01 -10.34 5.71
C LYS A 38 -7.77 -10.68 7.00
N GLU A 39 -7.23 -11.60 7.79
CA GLU A 39 -7.81 -12.00 9.08
C GLU A 39 -7.83 -10.83 10.07
N GLU A 40 -6.72 -10.10 10.21
CA GLU A 40 -6.64 -8.92 11.08
C GLU A 40 -7.66 -7.84 10.68
N TYR A 41 -7.85 -7.61 9.37
CA TYR A 41 -8.88 -6.69 8.88
C TYR A 41 -10.29 -7.20 9.18
N ALA A 42 -10.59 -8.46 8.88
CA ALA A 42 -11.90 -9.08 9.10
C ALA A 42 -12.31 -9.00 10.58
N GLU A 43 -11.39 -9.31 11.49
CA GLU A 43 -11.60 -9.22 12.93
C GLU A 43 -11.87 -7.77 13.36
N LYS A 44 -11.04 -6.81 12.94
CA LYS A 44 -11.18 -5.40 13.36
C LYS A 44 -12.39 -4.70 12.77
N ALA A 45 -12.75 -5.01 11.54
CA ALA A 45 -13.89 -4.43 10.86
C ALA A 45 -15.20 -5.20 11.11
N GLN A 46 -15.14 -6.38 11.73
CA GLN A 46 -16.29 -7.27 11.96
C GLN A 46 -17.02 -7.63 10.66
N VAL A 47 -16.24 -7.99 9.63
CA VAL A 47 -16.71 -8.34 8.28
C VAL A 47 -16.00 -9.59 7.79
N HIS A 48 -16.44 -10.13 6.65
CA HIS A 48 -15.71 -11.20 5.97
C HIS A 48 -14.34 -10.72 5.45
N ALA A 49 -13.38 -11.64 5.42
CA ALA A 49 -12.07 -11.41 4.83
C ALA A 49 -12.22 -10.98 3.34
N PRO A 50 -11.60 -9.87 2.93
CA PRO A 50 -11.70 -9.40 1.55
C PRO A 50 -10.83 -10.23 0.62
N GLU A 51 -11.22 -10.27 -0.66
CA GLU A 51 -10.35 -10.73 -1.74
C GLU A 51 -9.25 -9.68 -1.96
N ILE A 52 -7.98 -10.07 -1.82
CA ILE A 52 -6.83 -9.21 -2.11
C ILE A 52 -6.08 -9.84 -3.28
N LEU A 53 -6.06 -9.13 -4.40
CA LEU A 53 -5.42 -9.56 -5.64
C LEU A 53 -4.08 -8.84 -5.77
N LEU A 54 -2.97 -9.56 -5.60
CA LEU A 54 -1.64 -9.02 -5.85
C LEU A 54 -1.42 -8.87 -7.36
N ASP A 55 -1.09 -7.66 -7.78
CA ASP A 55 -0.81 -7.34 -9.18
C ASP A 55 0.62 -7.77 -9.52
N HIS A 56 0.73 -8.82 -10.36
CA HIS A 56 2.02 -9.33 -10.86
C HIS A 56 2.42 -8.73 -12.22
N GLN A 57 1.65 -7.76 -12.73
CA GLN A 57 1.90 -7.11 -14.01
C GLN A 57 2.40 -5.67 -13.83
N ILE A 58 1.90 -4.97 -12.81
CA ILE A 58 2.23 -3.57 -12.54
C ILE A 58 2.79 -3.44 -11.11
N TYR A 59 4.10 -3.21 -11.03
CA TYR A 59 4.81 -2.99 -9.78
C TYR A 59 5.01 -1.50 -9.49
N LEU A 60 5.20 -1.17 -8.21
CA LEU A 60 5.70 0.14 -7.80
C LEU A 60 7.15 0.32 -8.28
N PRO A 61 7.61 1.58 -8.46
CA PRO A 61 9.01 1.85 -8.81
C PRO A 61 9.98 1.17 -7.84
N PRO A 62 11.19 0.77 -8.30
CA PRO A 62 12.17 0.12 -7.45
C PRO A 62 12.70 1.06 -6.34
N ALA A 63 13.48 0.50 -5.43
CA ALA A 63 14.16 1.27 -4.39
C ALA A 63 15.08 2.36 -5.01
N PRO A 64 15.28 3.50 -4.33
CA PRO A 64 16.23 4.52 -4.76
C PRO A 64 17.63 3.93 -4.96
N SER A 65 18.31 4.32 -6.04
CA SER A 65 19.66 3.83 -6.36
C SER A 65 20.65 4.99 -6.50
N HIS A 66 21.89 4.80 -6.04
CA HIS A 66 22.96 5.79 -6.21
C HIS A 66 23.39 5.96 -7.68
N HIS A 67 23.15 4.95 -8.51
CA HIS A 67 23.55 4.95 -9.92
C HIS A 67 22.61 5.79 -10.80
N ASN A 68 21.36 6.00 -10.39
CA ASN A 68 20.40 6.80 -11.13
C ASN A 68 19.48 7.55 -10.16
N VAL A 69 20.02 8.60 -9.53
CA VAL A 69 19.34 9.43 -8.52
C VAL A 69 18.12 10.19 -9.04
N HIS A 70 17.95 10.31 -10.36
CA HIS A 70 16.79 10.98 -10.97
C HIS A 70 15.73 10.00 -11.48
N ALA A 71 15.94 8.69 -11.36
CA ALA A 71 14.93 7.71 -11.71
C ALA A 71 13.74 7.76 -10.74
N LEU A 72 12.55 7.45 -11.26
CA LEU A 72 11.39 7.14 -10.42
C LEU A 72 11.76 6.02 -9.44
N SER A 73 11.49 6.26 -8.16
CA SER A 73 11.78 5.31 -7.09
C SER A 73 10.69 5.35 -6.03
N CYS A 74 10.58 4.25 -5.28
CA CYS A 74 9.69 4.10 -4.15
C CYS A 74 10.49 3.51 -2.99
N SER A 75 10.47 4.20 -1.85
CA SER A 75 11.17 3.76 -0.64
C SER A 75 10.52 2.50 -0.06
N GLY A 76 9.21 2.30 -0.30
CA GLY A 76 8.47 1.08 0.02
C GLY A 76 7.02 1.36 0.41
N GLY A 77 6.32 0.31 0.83
CA GLY A 77 4.89 0.34 1.15
C GLY A 77 4.03 -0.18 0.01
N VAL A 78 2.76 0.21 -0.02
CA VAL A 78 1.79 -0.31 -1.01
C VAL A 78 0.84 0.71 -1.55
N VAL A 79 0.28 0.37 -2.70
CA VAL A 79 -0.90 1.01 -3.26
C VAL A 79 -2.00 -0.03 -3.34
N LEU A 80 -3.16 0.31 -2.77
CA LEU A 80 -4.37 -0.50 -2.81
C LEU A 80 -5.40 0.22 -3.67
N ALA A 81 -6.08 -0.49 -4.55
CA ALA A 81 -7.14 0.06 -5.39
C ALA A 81 -8.42 -0.76 -5.28
N SER A 82 -9.56 -0.12 -5.51
CA SER A 82 -10.81 -0.84 -5.78
C SER A 82 -10.64 -1.73 -7.01
N ARG A 83 -11.43 -2.79 -7.11
CA ARG A 83 -11.38 -3.73 -8.25
C ARG A 83 -11.59 -3.05 -9.60
N ASP A 84 -12.36 -1.96 -9.64
CA ASP A 84 -12.59 -1.16 -10.85
C ASP A 84 -11.55 -0.03 -11.05
N GLY A 85 -10.58 0.10 -10.16
CA GLY A 85 -9.49 1.07 -10.23
C GLY A 85 -9.91 2.53 -9.99
N LYS A 86 -11.18 2.79 -9.63
CA LYS A 86 -11.68 4.17 -9.44
C LYS A 86 -11.17 4.81 -8.16
N ILE A 87 -10.98 4.01 -7.11
CA ILE A 87 -10.47 4.48 -5.82
C ILE A 87 -9.07 3.89 -5.66
N VAL A 88 -8.09 4.75 -5.46
CA VAL A 88 -6.69 4.36 -5.22
C VAL A 88 -6.25 4.96 -3.91
N PHE A 89 -5.71 4.12 -3.03
CA PHE A 89 -5.17 4.48 -1.74
C PHE A 89 -3.67 4.20 -1.72
N GLU A 90 -2.88 5.26 -1.82
CA GLU A 90 -1.43 5.19 -1.78
C GLU A 90 -0.94 5.23 -0.34
N ASN A 91 -0.42 4.11 0.12
CA ASN A 91 0.20 3.99 1.44
C ASN A 91 1.68 3.57 1.32
N THR A 92 2.37 4.26 0.42
CA THR A 92 3.83 4.25 0.34
C THR A 92 4.41 5.17 1.42
N LEU A 93 5.64 4.88 1.85
CA LEU A 93 6.35 5.76 2.78
C LEU A 93 6.49 7.17 2.18
N ASP A 94 6.80 7.24 0.89
CA ASP A 94 7.00 8.47 0.12
C ASP A 94 5.73 9.34 0.13
N ALA A 95 4.56 8.75 -0.12
CA ALA A 95 3.28 9.47 -0.09
C ALA A 95 2.95 10.01 1.32
N ARG A 96 3.21 9.21 2.37
CA ARG A 96 3.00 9.65 3.75
C ARG A 96 3.93 10.81 4.14
N LEU A 97 5.19 10.75 3.71
CA LEU A 97 6.15 11.82 3.95
C LEU A 97 5.73 13.11 3.23
N ASP A 98 5.25 13.04 1.99
CA ASP A 98 4.75 14.21 1.27
C ASP A 98 3.56 14.86 1.99
N VAL A 99 2.57 14.07 2.44
CA VAL A 99 1.43 14.58 3.22
C VAL A 99 1.90 15.28 4.50
N VAL A 100 2.78 14.65 5.28
CA VAL A 100 3.30 15.23 6.52
C VAL A 100 4.09 16.50 6.24
N PHE A 101 4.94 16.50 5.21
CA PHE A 101 5.72 17.66 4.81
C PHE A 101 4.82 18.85 4.49
N ARG A 102 3.78 18.65 3.66
CA ARG A 102 2.82 19.70 3.31
C ARG A 102 2.07 20.25 4.52
N GLN A 103 1.67 19.38 5.46
CA GLN A 103 1.01 19.79 6.70
C GLN A 103 1.93 20.58 7.65
N LYS A 104 3.25 20.48 7.47
CA LYS A 104 4.25 21.21 8.26
C LYS A 104 4.71 22.51 7.62
N LEU A 105 4.28 22.80 6.39
CA LEU A 105 4.54 24.10 5.79
C LEU A 105 3.75 25.17 6.54
N PRO A 106 4.31 26.38 6.73
CA PRO A 106 3.58 27.48 7.33
C PRO A 106 2.30 27.77 6.54
N VAL A 107 1.18 27.86 7.25
CA VAL A 107 -0.05 28.47 6.70
C VAL A 107 0.17 29.98 6.68
N VAL A 108 0.08 30.57 5.49
CA VAL A 108 0.11 32.03 5.27
C VAL A 108 -1.25 32.61 5.63
#